data_AF-A0A496WVL4-F1
#
_entry.id   AF-A0A496WVL4-F1
#
_cell.length_a   1.000
_cell.length_b   1.000
_cell.length_c   1.000
_cell.angle_alpha   90.00
_cell.angle_beta   90.00
_cell.angle_gamma   90.00
#
_symmetry.space_group_name_H-M   'P 1'
#
loop_
_entity.id
_entity.type
_entity.pdbx_description
1 polymer ?
#
loop_
_entity_poly.entity_id
_entity_poly.type
_entity_poly.pdbx_seq_one_letter_code
_entity_poly.pdbx_strand_id
1 'polypeptide(L)'
;KEVEHLDSCLRQCLKSGSSKNIAEPFFKGAAKIIDAAWDGITVEDFRYPQTRGERPKGYSLAKWLNSKFFALSAYDPEFAVAFTKVFHFMEPPTSILKPKYLLKAVFAKKPVYK
;
A
#
# COMPACT_ATOMS: atom_id res chain seq x y z
N LYS A 1 -0.19 6.07 -12.70
CA LYS A 1 -0.84 4.74 -12.55
C LYS A 1 -2.33 4.78 -12.83
N GLU A 2 -3.16 5.46 -12.02
CA GLU A 2 -4.61 5.54 -12.30
C GLU A 2 -4.93 6.34 -13.57
N VAL A 3 -4.33 7.52 -13.73
CA VAL A 3 -4.48 8.38 -14.92
C VAL A 3 -4.02 7.67 -16.20
N GLU A 4 -2.94 6.89 -16.13
CA GLU A 4 -2.43 6.10 -17.25
C GLU A 4 -3.39 4.96 -17.63
N HIS A 5 -4.00 4.31 -16.63
CA HIS A 5 -5.01 3.26 -16.86
C HIS A 5 -6.29 3.84 -17.47
N LEU A 6 -6.70 5.02 -17.04
CA LEU A 6 -7.82 5.76 -17.64
C LEU A 6 -7.53 6.13 -19.11
N ASP A 7 -6.35 6.69 -19.40
CA ASP A 7 -5.94 7.03 -20.77
C ASP A 7 -5.94 5.80 -21.68
N SER A 8 -5.44 4.66 -21.19
CA SER A 8 -5.48 3.39 -21.91
C SER A 8 -6.91 2.96 -22.24
N CYS A 9 -7.82 3.01 -21.25
CA CYS A 9 -9.22 2.66 -21.42
C CYS A 9 -9.92 3.60 -22.43
N LEU A 10 -9.64 4.90 -22.37
CA LEU A 10 -10.19 5.90 -23.29
C LEU A 10 -9.73 5.67 -24.72
N ARG A 11 -8.44 5.39 -24.94
CA ARG A 11 -7.90 5.05 -26.27
C ARG A 11 -8.55 3.79 -26.84
N GLN A 12 -8.85 2.81 -26.01
CA GLN A 12 -9.50 1.58 -26.43
C GLN A 12 -10.96 1.82 -26.84
N CYS A 13 -11.69 2.64 -26.08
CA CYS A 13 -13.05 3.06 -26.44
C CYS A 13 -13.09 3.81 -27.78
N LEU A 14 -12.20 4.78 -27.98
CA LEU A 14 -12.08 5.54 -29.23
C LEU A 14 -11.83 4.62 -30.44
N LYS A 15 -10.99 3.58 -30.30
CA LYS A 15 -10.74 2.59 -31.35
C LYS A 15 -11.93 1.69 -31.65
N SER A 16 -12.71 1.33 -30.63
CA SER A 16 -13.86 0.43 -30.77
C SER A 16 -15.16 1.12 -31.23
N GLY A 17 -15.19 2.46 -31.28
CA GLY A 17 -16.38 3.24 -31.65
C GLY A 17 -17.54 3.16 -30.65
N SER A 18 -17.34 2.50 -29.50
CA SER A 18 -18.35 2.30 -28.47
C SER A 18 -17.82 2.75 -27.11
N SER A 19 -18.52 3.71 -26.50
CA SER A 19 -18.29 4.14 -25.12
C SER A 19 -19.03 3.28 -24.10
N LYS A 20 -19.77 2.25 -24.55
CA LYS A 20 -20.54 1.40 -23.65
C LYS A 20 -19.58 0.64 -22.73
N ASN A 21 -19.63 1.03 -21.47
CA ASN A 21 -19.01 0.37 -20.32
C ASN A 21 -17.49 0.54 -20.15
N ILE A 22 -16.98 1.77 -20.32
CA ILE A 22 -15.59 2.13 -19.92
C ILE A 22 -15.38 2.10 -18.39
N ALA A 23 -16.47 2.30 -17.63
CA ALA A 23 -16.43 2.40 -16.18
C ALA A 23 -15.91 1.10 -15.54
N GLU A 24 -16.45 -0.05 -15.90
CA GLU A 24 -16.07 -1.34 -15.32
C GLU A 24 -14.56 -1.68 -15.48
N PRO A 25 -13.95 -1.67 -16.69
CA PRO A 25 -12.53 -1.95 -16.85
C PRO A 25 -11.63 -0.89 -16.22
N PHE A 26 -12.05 0.37 -16.19
CA PHE A 26 -11.33 1.43 -15.49
C PHE A 26 -11.34 1.18 -13.97
N PHE A 27 -12.51 1.09 -13.34
CA PHE A 27 -12.63 0.91 -11.90
C PHE A 27 -12.02 -0.41 -11.43
N LYS A 28 -12.10 -1.49 -12.22
CA LYS A 28 -11.40 -2.75 -11.91
C LYS A 28 -9.88 -2.62 -11.92
N GLY A 29 -9.31 -1.75 -12.75
CA GLY A 29 -7.88 -1.45 -12.74
C GLY A 29 -7.49 -0.50 -11.61
N ALA A 30 -8.27 0.56 -11.41
CA ALA A 30 -8.07 1.54 -10.34
C ALA A 30 -8.17 0.91 -8.95
N ALA A 31 -9.14 0.01 -8.73
CA ALA A 31 -9.30 -0.74 -7.48
C ALA A 31 -8.01 -1.45 -7.05
N LYS A 32 -7.23 -2.02 -7.98
CA LYS A 32 -5.95 -2.67 -7.62
C LYS A 32 -4.93 -1.71 -6.99
N ILE A 33 -4.99 -0.43 -7.33
CA ILE A 33 -4.10 0.61 -6.81
C ILE A 33 -4.69 1.15 -5.50
N ILE A 34 -5.99 1.44 -5.53
CA ILE A 34 -6.75 2.08 -4.45
C ILE A 34 -6.90 1.13 -3.26
N ASP A 35 -7.27 -0.13 -3.47
CA ASP A 35 -7.44 -1.14 -2.41
C ASP A 35 -6.13 -1.40 -1.67
N ALA A 36 -5.00 -1.46 -2.39
CA ALA A 36 -3.69 -1.62 -1.77
C ALA A 36 -3.32 -0.44 -0.85
N ALA A 37 -3.78 0.78 -1.19
CA ALA A 37 -3.65 1.94 -0.33
C ALA A 37 -4.56 1.85 0.90
N TRP A 38 -5.84 1.51 0.69
CA TRP A 38 -6.82 1.37 1.76
C TRP A 38 -6.47 0.26 2.75
N ASP A 39 -5.91 -0.86 2.30
CA ASP A 39 -5.49 -1.95 3.18
C ASP A 39 -4.40 -1.50 4.16
N GLY A 40 -3.41 -0.73 3.68
CA GLY A 40 -2.35 -0.18 4.52
C GLY A 40 -2.88 0.83 5.55
N ILE A 41 -3.76 1.72 5.10
CA ILE A 41 -4.39 2.75 5.95
C ILE A 41 -5.29 2.09 7.01
N THR A 42 -6.11 1.12 6.63
CA THR A 42 -7.04 0.42 7.54
C THR A 42 -6.32 -0.23 8.72
N VAL A 43 -5.14 -0.82 8.49
CA VAL A 43 -4.31 -1.38 9.57
C VAL A 43 -3.84 -0.30 10.54
N GLU A 44 -3.52 0.89 10.06
CA GLU A 44 -3.12 2.01 10.90
C GLU A 44 -4.30 2.63 11.65
N ASP A 45 -5.47 2.74 11.03
CA ASP A 45 -6.70 3.25 11.65
C ASP A 45 -7.10 2.42 12.87
N PHE A 46 -7.03 1.09 12.78
CA PHE A 46 -7.33 0.20 13.91
C PHE A 46 -6.31 0.28 15.06
N ARG A 47 -5.21 1.04 14.94
CA ARG A 47 -4.33 1.36 16.08
C ARG A 47 -5.04 2.27 17.08
N TYR A 48 -6.00 3.06 16.63
CA TYR A 48 -6.83 3.91 17.48
C TYR A 48 -8.00 3.13 18.07
N PRO A 49 -8.18 3.11 19.40
CA PRO A 49 -9.29 2.38 20.03
C PRO A 49 -10.68 2.83 19.60
N GLN A 50 -10.81 4.05 19.07
CA GLN A 50 -12.06 4.65 18.64
C GLN A 50 -12.55 4.10 17.29
N THR A 51 -11.67 3.46 16.52
CA THR A 51 -11.99 2.90 15.20
C THR A 51 -12.94 1.71 15.34
N ARG A 52 -14.11 1.83 14.70
CA ARG A 52 -15.18 0.83 14.74
C ARG A 52 -15.10 -0.08 13.50
N GLY A 53 -15.45 -1.35 13.66
CA GLY A 53 -15.51 -2.33 12.56
C GLY A 53 -14.80 -3.64 12.89
N GLU A 54 -14.93 -4.61 11.98
CA GLU A 54 -14.19 -5.87 12.07
C GLU A 54 -12.74 -5.67 11.66
N ARG A 55 -11.81 -6.15 12.49
CA ARG A 55 -10.39 -6.11 12.14
C ARG A 55 -10.12 -7.07 10.98
N PRO A 56 -9.36 -6.66 9.96
CA PRO A 56 -9.03 -7.54 8.84
C PRO A 56 -8.26 -8.78 9.33
N LYS A 57 -8.41 -9.89 8.62
CA LYS A 57 -7.63 -11.11 8.89
C LYS A 57 -6.14 -10.80 8.84
N GLY A 58 -5.38 -11.28 9.82
CA GLY A 58 -3.94 -11.00 9.90
C GLY A 58 -3.58 -9.60 10.44
N TYR A 59 -4.55 -8.81 10.92
CA TYR A 59 -4.32 -7.47 11.49
C TYR A 59 -3.13 -7.40 12.47
N SER A 60 -3.06 -8.32 13.43
CA SER A 60 -2.00 -8.32 14.45
C SER A 60 -0.60 -8.44 13.83
N LEU A 61 -0.46 -9.27 12.79
CA LEU A 61 0.79 -9.44 12.07
C LEU A 61 1.12 -8.19 11.24
N ALA A 62 0.14 -7.64 10.52
CA ALA A 62 0.30 -6.43 9.73
C ALA A 62 0.70 -5.23 10.61
N LYS A 63 0.03 -5.02 11.73
CA LYS A 63 0.35 -4.00 12.74
C LYS A 63 1.77 -4.15 13.28
N TRP A 64 2.15 -5.38 13.62
CA TRP A 64 3.49 -5.68 14.12
C TRP A 64 4.55 -5.36 13.06
N LEU A 65 4.33 -5.80 11.82
CA LEU A 65 5.26 -5.57 10.71
C LEU A 65 5.39 -4.08 10.37
N ASN A 66 4.28 -3.33 10.31
CA ASN A 66 4.30 -1.88 10.15
C ASN A 66 5.12 -1.22 11.25
N SER A 67 4.92 -1.61 12.51
CA SER A 67 5.71 -1.08 13.63
C SER A 67 7.21 -1.33 13.46
N LYS A 68 7.60 -2.49 12.90
CA LYS A 68 8.99 -2.82 12.60
C LYS A 68 9.53 -2.05 11.40
N PHE A 69 8.73 -1.82 10.37
CA PHE A 69 9.10 -1.00 9.22
C PHE A 69 9.31 0.46 9.60
N PHE A 70 8.40 1.06 10.38
CA PHE A 70 8.61 2.41 10.91
C PHE A 70 9.88 2.51 11.76
N ALA A 71 10.14 1.51 12.61
CA ALA A 71 11.37 1.45 13.39
C ALA A 71 12.61 1.38 12.50
N LEU A 72 12.62 0.49 11.51
CA LEU A 72 13.73 0.31 10.57
C LEU A 72 13.98 1.57 9.73
N SER A 73 12.91 2.24 9.27
CA SER A 73 13.03 3.47 8.46
C SER A 73 13.66 4.63 9.22
N ALA A 74 13.68 4.59 10.56
CA ALA A 74 14.29 5.64 11.35
C ALA A 74 15.84 5.62 11.29
N TYR A 75 16.46 4.49 10.92
CA TYR A 75 17.92 4.35 10.93
C TYR A 75 18.54 3.62 9.72
N ASP A 76 17.75 2.99 8.86
CA ASP A 76 18.23 2.39 7.61
C ASP A 76 17.82 3.28 6.41
N PRO A 77 18.73 4.07 5.83
CA PRO A 77 18.41 5.00 4.74
C PRO A 77 17.93 4.30 3.47
N GLU A 78 18.47 3.13 3.16
CA GLU A 78 18.07 2.35 1.98
C GLU A 78 16.61 1.90 2.12
N PHE A 79 16.25 1.38 3.29
CA PHE A 79 14.89 1.01 3.59
C PHE A 79 13.96 2.22 3.68
N ALA A 80 14.40 3.34 4.27
CA ALA A 80 13.59 4.55 4.39
C ALA A 80 13.15 5.07 3.01
N VAL A 81 14.05 5.10 2.03
CA VAL A 81 13.71 5.47 0.64
C VAL A 81 12.71 4.47 0.03
N ALA A 82 12.95 3.17 0.19
CA ALA A 82 12.06 2.15 -0.34
C ALA A 82 10.65 2.22 0.30
N PHE A 83 10.58 2.41 1.61
CA PHE A 83 9.34 2.52 2.37
C PHE A 83 8.58 3.80 2.01
N THR A 84 9.28 4.92 1.83
CA THR A 84 8.70 6.18 1.36
C THR A 84 8.09 6.04 -0.03
N LYS A 85 8.75 5.31 -0.95
CA LYS A 85 8.20 5.02 -2.29
C LYS A 85 6.90 4.21 -2.22
N VAL A 86 6.80 3.29 -1.27
CA VAL A 86 5.56 2.53 -1.04
C VAL A 86 4.47 3.43 -0.45
N PHE A 87 4.79 4.27 0.54
CA PHE A 87 3.84 5.23 1.13
C PHE A 87 3.26 6.21 0.12
N HIS A 88 4.08 6.65 -0.84
CA HIS A 88 3.66 7.55 -1.92
C HIS A 88 3.12 6.79 -3.15
N PHE A 89 2.85 5.49 -3.02
CA PHE A 89 2.31 4.63 -4.09
C PHE A 89 3.15 4.56 -5.37
N MET A 90 4.40 5.00 -5.31
CA MET A 90 5.35 4.91 -6.41
C MET A 90 5.74 3.45 -6.67
N GLU A 91 5.87 2.65 -5.61
CA GLU A 91 6.18 1.21 -5.67
C GLU A 91 5.11 0.40 -4.93
N PRO A 92 4.86 -0.88 -5.30
CA PRO A 92 3.91 -1.72 -4.59
C PRO A 92 4.44 -2.14 -3.21
N PRO A 93 3.58 -2.44 -2.23
CA PRO A 93 4.01 -2.94 -0.91
C PRO A 93 4.89 -4.19 -0.97
N THR A 94 4.72 -5.04 -1.99
CA THR A 94 5.56 -6.22 -2.21
C THR A 94 7.04 -5.88 -2.45
N SER A 95 7.36 -4.67 -2.89
CA SER A 95 8.73 -4.21 -3.13
C SER A 95 9.59 -4.17 -1.85
N ILE A 96 8.95 -3.97 -0.69
CA ILE A 96 9.59 -3.95 0.63
C ILE A 96 9.45 -5.28 1.40
N LEU A 97 8.65 -6.23 0.90
CA LEU A 97 8.52 -7.59 1.46
C LEU A 97 9.65 -8.54 1.02
N LYS A 98 10.80 -7.99 0.63
CA LYS A 98 11.97 -8.78 0.22
C LYS A 98 12.68 -9.36 1.45
N PRO A 99 13.26 -10.57 1.38
CA PRO A 99 13.95 -11.19 2.52
C PRO A 99 14.96 -10.26 3.21
N LYS A 100 15.72 -9.48 2.43
CA LYS A 100 16.68 -8.50 2.96
C LYS A 100 16.07 -7.48 3.93
N TYR A 101 14.86 -7.01 3.67
CA TYR A 101 14.18 -6.02 4.48
C TYR A 101 13.39 -6.66 5.61
N LEU A 102 12.77 -7.82 5.36
CA LEU A 102 12.07 -8.57 6.40
C LEU A 102 13.02 -8.99 7.52
N LEU A 103 14.20 -9.51 7.19
CA LEU A 103 15.21 -9.86 8.20
C LEU A 103 15.63 -8.65 9.02
N LYS A 104 15.98 -7.53 8.36
CA LYS A 104 16.33 -6.27 9.03
C LYS A 104 15.19 -5.77 9.94
N ALA A 105 13.95 -5.85 9.48
CA ALA A 105 12.77 -5.39 10.19
C ALA A 105 12.49 -6.23 11.43
N VAL A 106 12.63 -7.56 11.37
CA VAL A 106 12.46 -8.46 12.53
C VAL A 106 13.38 -8.01 13.68
N PHE A 107 14.63 -7.67 13.37
CA PHE A 107 15.62 -7.20 14.36
C PHE A 107 15.52 -5.70 14.71
N ALA A 108 14.65 -4.94 14.04
CA ALA A 108 14.48 -3.52 14.34
C ALA A 108 13.91 -3.31 15.75
N LYS A 109 14.60 -2.51 16.55
CA LYS A 109 14.14 -2.12 17.89
C LYS A 109 13.11 -1.01 17.76
N LYS A 110 11.96 -1.15 18.42
CA LYS A 110 10.96 -0.07 18.43
C LYS A 110 11.61 1.22 18.97
N PRO A 111 11.45 2.36 18.30
CA PRO A 111 11.85 3.63 18.89
C PRO A 111 11.06 3.83 20.19
N VAL A 112 11.77 4.08 21.28
CA VAL A 112 11.17 4.47 22.55
C VAL A 112 10.91 5.97 22.43
N TYR A 113 9.66 6.35 22.16
CA TYR A 113 9.24 7.74 22.25
C TYR A 113 9.22 8.10 23.74
N LYS A 114 10.12 9.01 24.15
CA LYS A 114 10.08 9.67 25.46
C LYS A 114 9.05 10.79 25.42
#